data_AF-A0A7W8GF28-F1
#
_entry.id   AF-A0A7W8GF28-F1
#
_cell.length_a   1.000
_cell.length_b   1.000
_cell.length_c   1.000
_cell.angle_alpha   90.00
_cell.angle_beta   90.00
_cell.angle_gamma   90.00
#
_symmetry.space_group_name_H-M   'P 1'
#
loop_
_entity.id
_entity.type
_entity.pdbx_description
1 polymer ?
#
loop_
_entity_poly.entity_id
_entity_poly.type
_entity_poly.pdbx_seq_one_letter_code
_entity_poly.pdbx_strand_id
1 'polypeptide(L)'
;MTKLLTLVLALPYFDGVTWHRDVGQSFDTSKLDAKVVEKLQTKGFLMTAAAYKARTNPEAAEVQATADATAEQLVAARERVTELEGQLQTANSSLTTRTSELTEAQRKVTSLGEQVGSLTTQLGEATRKAQAVEEDVQALAQYREVVGPLLPTTELQPRAHKSLLTHGYYTVKLVQAATDEKLKALPEVGDTTVETLRRLYPAQG
;
A
#
# COMPACT_ATOMS: atom_id res chain seq x y z
N MET A 1 29.50 39.74 -15.16
CA MET A 1 30.26 40.97 -14.86
C MET A 1 31.70 40.75 -15.29
N THR A 2 32.18 41.49 -16.29
CA THR A 2 33.55 41.39 -16.80
C THR A 2 34.49 42.05 -15.79
N LYS A 3 35.41 41.30 -15.18
CA LYS A 3 36.42 41.86 -14.26
C LYS A 3 37.24 42.89 -15.04
N LEU A 4 37.15 44.18 -14.68
CA LEU A 4 38.04 45.21 -15.21
C LEU A 4 39.46 44.87 -14.76
N LEU A 5 40.35 44.61 -15.73
CA LEU A 5 41.74 44.29 -15.47
C LEU A 5 42.46 45.55 -14.98
N THR A 6 42.90 45.56 -13.71
CA THR A 6 43.72 46.64 -13.17
C THR A 6 45.11 46.60 -13.81
N LEU A 7 45.40 47.59 -14.65
CA LEU A 7 46.71 47.77 -15.28
C LEU A 7 47.60 48.62 -14.39
N VAL A 8 48.88 48.27 -14.37
CA VAL A 8 49.93 49.01 -13.67
C VAL A 8 51.05 49.37 -14.62
N LEU A 9 51.73 50.47 -14.32
CA LEU A 9 52.92 50.89 -15.05
C LEU A 9 54.09 49.99 -14.65
N ALA A 10 54.70 49.28 -15.58
CA ALA A 10 55.81 48.36 -15.31
C ALA A 10 57.19 48.96 -15.61
N LEU A 11 57.22 50.05 -16.37
CA LEU A 11 58.42 50.82 -16.73
C LEU A 11 58.05 52.31 -16.82
N PRO A 12 58.97 53.25 -16.52
CA PRO A 12 58.70 54.67 -16.70
C PRO A 12 58.24 54.98 -18.12
N TYR A 13 57.22 55.83 -18.25
CA TYR A 13 56.58 56.15 -19.53
C TYR A 13 56.39 57.66 -19.67
N PHE A 14 56.59 58.18 -20.88
CA PHE A 14 56.33 59.58 -21.20
C PHE A 14 55.15 59.66 -22.17
N ASP A 15 54.10 60.38 -21.79
CA ASP A 15 52.87 60.50 -22.60
C ASP A 15 52.91 61.66 -23.61
N GLY A 16 54.03 62.38 -23.70
CA GLY A 16 54.19 63.58 -24.51
C GLY A 16 54.16 64.88 -23.69
N VAL A 17 53.65 64.83 -22.45
CA VAL A 17 53.49 66.00 -21.56
C VAL A 17 54.16 65.77 -20.21
N THR A 18 53.99 64.58 -19.60
CA THR A 18 54.49 64.24 -18.27
C THR A 18 55.21 62.89 -18.26
N TRP A 19 56.30 62.80 -17.48
CA TRP A 19 56.94 61.52 -17.16
C TRP A 19 56.19 60.83 -16.03
N HIS A 20 55.59 59.69 -16.32
CA HIS A 20 55.00 58.78 -15.35
C HIS A 20 56.09 57.84 -14.83
N ARG A 21 56.44 57.96 -13.55
CA ARG A 21 57.53 57.20 -12.91
C ARG A 21 57.06 56.25 -11.81
N ASP A 22 55.77 56.25 -11.51
CA ASP A 22 55.15 55.48 -10.44
C ASP A 22 54.95 54.02 -10.86
N VAL A 23 56.06 53.31 -11.07
CA VAL A 23 56.07 51.90 -11.45
C VAL A 23 55.44 51.05 -10.35
N GLY A 24 54.56 50.13 -10.72
CA GLY A 24 53.82 49.24 -9.82
C GLY A 24 52.50 49.82 -9.28
N GLN A 25 52.20 51.09 -9.53
CA GLN A 25 50.90 51.69 -9.18
C GLN A 25 49.87 51.51 -10.29
N SER A 26 48.58 51.54 -9.92
CA SER A 26 47.47 51.50 -10.87
C SER A 26 47.57 52.67 -11.85
N PHE A 27 47.58 52.36 -13.13
CA PHE A 27 47.69 53.35 -14.18
C PHE A 27 46.32 53.57 -14.82
N ASP A 28 45.80 54.79 -14.72
CA ASP A 28 44.51 55.15 -15.30
C ASP A 28 44.64 55.29 -16.82
N THR A 29 44.09 54.31 -17.54
CA THR A 29 44.07 54.29 -19.01
C THR A 29 42.85 54.99 -19.60
N SER A 30 41.93 55.55 -18.79
CA SER A 30 40.68 56.15 -19.27
C SER A 30 40.88 57.34 -20.22
N LYS A 31 42.04 57.99 -20.16
CA LYS A 31 42.42 59.14 -20.98
C LYS A 31 43.24 58.76 -22.22
N LEU A 32 43.56 57.49 -22.41
CA LEU A 32 44.36 57.01 -23.53
C LEU A 32 43.48 56.32 -24.58
N ASP A 33 43.84 56.50 -25.85
CA ASP A 33 43.24 55.74 -26.95
C ASP A 33 43.56 54.24 -26.80
N ALA A 34 42.60 53.38 -27.14
CA ALA A 34 42.74 51.93 -27.03
C ALA A 34 43.97 51.37 -27.76
N LYS A 35 44.32 51.92 -28.93
CA LYS A 35 45.51 51.52 -29.70
C LYS A 35 46.81 51.90 -29.00
N VAL A 36 46.80 53.00 -28.25
CA VAL A 36 47.95 53.42 -27.43
C VAL A 36 48.10 52.50 -26.25
N VAL A 37 47.00 52.17 -25.55
CA VAL A 37 47.02 51.21 -24.44
C VAL A 37 47.55 49.85 -24.90
N GLU A 38 47.03 49.32 -26.01
CA GLU A 38 47.49 48.05 -26.59
C GLU A 38 48.98 48.10 -26.93
N LYS A 39 49.45 49.17 -27.60
CA LYS A 39 50.88 49.34 -27.93
C LYS A 39 51.77 49.41 -26.68
N LEU A 40 51.30 50.04 -25.61
CA LEU A 40 52.02 50.10 -24.34
C LEU A 40 52.06 48.74 -23.63
N GLN A 41 51.00 47.95 -23.74
CA GLN A 41 50.97 46.57 -23.26
C GLN A 41 51.92 45.66 -24.06
N THR A 42 51.88 45.72 -25.39
CA THR A 42 52.78 44.93 -26.26
C THR A 42 54.25 45.26 -26.02
N LYS A 43 54.55 46.54 -25.73
CA LYS A 43 55.92 46.98 -25.39
C LYS A 43 56.31 46.74 -23.93
N GLY A 44 55.40 46.23 -23.09
CA GLY A 44 55.66 45.92 -21.68
C GLY A 44 55.73 47.11 -20.74
N PHE A 45 55.28 48.30 -21.16
CA PHE A 45 55.13 49.48 -20.29
C PHE A 45 53.91 49.35 -19.38
N LEU A 46 52.84 48.72 -19.86
CA LEU A 46 51.66 48.41 -19.07
C LEU A 46 51.50 46.90 -18.97
N MET A 47 51.18 46.41 -17.78
CA MET A 47 50.81 45.01 -17.57
C MET A 47 49.77 44.93 -16.46
N THR A 48 49.19 43.75 -16.27
CA THR A 48 48.26 43.55 -15.15
C THR A 48 49.03 43.65 -13.83
N ALA A 49 48.37 44.11 -12.77
CA ALA A 49 48.96 44.15 -11.43
C ALA A 49 49.52 42.76 -11.01
N ALA A 50 48.85 41.68 -11.41
CA ALA A 50 49.29 40.31 -11.17
C ALA A 50 50.58 39.96 -11.94
N ALA A 51 50.66 40.31 -13.23
CA ALA A 51 51.87 40.07 -14.04
C ALA A 51 53.07 40.87 -13.53
N TYR A 52 52.84 42.11 -13.08
CA TYR A 52 53.88 42.93 -12.46
C TYR A 52 54.39 42.30 -11.15
N LYS A 53 53.48 41.90 -10.26
CA LYS A 53 53.84 41.23 -9.00
C LYS A 53 54.62 39.93 -9.24
N ALA A 54 54.18 39.09 -10.19
CA ALA A 54 54.89 37.86 -10.56
C ALA A 54 56.29 38.12 -11.12
N ARG A 55 56.48 39.22 -11.85
CA ARG A 55 57.80 39.62 -12.34
C ARG A 55 58.71 40.14 -11.23
N THR A 56 58.19 40.90 -10.27
CA THR A 56 58.99 41.49 -9.18
C THR A 56 59.23 40.55 -8.00
N ASN A 57 58.30 39.63 -7.75
CA ASN A 57 58.37 38.63 -6.68
C ASN A 57 57.65 37.34 -7.13
N PRO A 58 58.35 36.45 -7.86
CA PRO A 58 57.75 35.26 -8.43
C PRO A 58 57.26 34.27 -7.38
N GLU A 59 58.01 34.10 -6.27
CA GLU A 59 57.65 33.20 -5.17
C GLU A 59 56.33 33.62 -4.50
N ALA A 60 56.17 34.92 -4.19
CA ALA A 60 54.92 35.41 -3.61
C ALA A 60 53.73 35.28 -4.57
N ALA A 61 53.96 35.42 -5.89
CA ALA A 61 52.91 35.24 -6.88
C ALA A 61 52.48 33.78 -7.03
N GLU A 62 53.41 32.83 -6.95
CA GLU A 62 53.11 31.39 -6.94
C GLU A 62 52.34 30.98 -5.68
N VAL A 63 52.76 31.48 -4.51
CA VAL A 63 52.03 31.27 -3.25
C VAL A 63 50.62 31.86 -3.32
N GLN A 64 50.43 33.04 -3.91
CA GLN A 64 49.10 33.60 -4.08
C GLN A 64 48.25 32.78 -5.06
N ALA A 65 48.81 32.33 -6.19
CA ALA A 65 48.09 31.53 -7.16
C ALA A 65 47.65 30.17 -6.58
N THR A 66 48.52 29.53 -5.78
CA THR A 66 48.18 28.30 -5.07
C THR A 66 47.15 28.53 -3.96
N ALA A 67 47.24 29.65 -3.23
CA ALA A 67 46.23 30.05 -2.25
C ALA A 67 44.86 30.31 -2.89
N ASP A 68 44.81 30.99 -4.04
CA ASP A 68 43.57 31.26 -4.77
C ASP A 68 42.96 29.94 -5.28
N ALA A 69 43.77 29.07 -5.88
CA ALA A 69 43.31 27.76 -6.37
C ALA A 69 42.78 26.87 -5.23
N THR A 70 43.45 26.86 -4.08
CA THR A 70 42.98 26.10 -2.91
C THR A 70 41.71 26.71 -2.29
N ALA A 71 41.58 28.04 -2.30
CA ALA A 71 40.35 28.71 -1.87
C ALA A 71 39.17 28.35 -2.78
N GLU A 72 39.37 28.32 -4.10
CA GLU A 72 38.34 27.88 -5.07
C GLU A 72 37.94 26.42 -4.84
N GLN A 73 38.91 25.53 -4.63
CA GLN A 73 38.64 24.13 -4.29
C GLN A 73 37.86 23.99 -2.98
N LEU A 74 38.16 24.80 -1.97
CA LEU A 74 37.46 24.79 -0.69
C LEU A 74 36.01 25.25 -0.85
N VAL A 75 35.75 26.28 -1.67
CA VAL A 75 34.38 26.72 -1.97
C VAL A 75 33.60 25.61 -2.68
N ALA A 76 34.16 25.01 -3.72
CA ALA A 76 33.52 23.91 -4.44
C ALA A 76 33.26 22.69 -3.52
N ALA A 77 34.19 22.37 -2.64
CA ALA A 77 34.02 21.29 -1.67
C ALA A 77 32.89 21.58 -0.67
N ARG A 78 32.77 22.83 -0.19
CA ARG A 78 31.67 23.25 0.69
C ARG A 78 30.32 23.16 0.01
N GLU A 79 30.22 23.64 -1.23
CA GLU A 79 28.99 23.51 -2.02
C GLU A 79 28.59 22.04 -2.19
N ARG A 80 29.56 21.16 -2.47
CA ARG A 80 29.30 19.73 -2.58
C ARG A 80 28.84 19.09 -1.27
N VAL A 81 29.40 19.51 -0.13
CA VAL A 81 28.94 19.06 1.19
C VAL A 81 27.50 19.48 1.43
N THR A 82 27.15 20.74 1.17
CA THR A 82 25.77 21.23 1.32
C THR A 82 24.79 20.47 0.42
N GLU A 83 25.18 20.15 -0.81
CA GLU A 83 24.35 19.33 -1.71
C GLU A 83 24.13 17.92 -1.15
N LEU A 84 25.20 17.27 -0.67
CA LEU A 84 25.13 15.93 -0.08
C LEU A 84 24.28 15.90 1.20
N GLU A 85 24.36 16.94 2.04
CA GLU A 85 23.49 17.09 3.21
C GLU A 85 22.01 17.17 2.83
N GLY A 86 21.68 17.92 1.78
CA GLY A 86 20.31 17.98 1.25
C GLY A 86 19.81 16.65 0.69
N GLN A 87 20.67 15.93 -0.03
CA GLN A 87 20.36 14.57 -0.51
C GLN A 87 20.14 13.60 0.65
N LEU A 88 20.99 13.65 1.67
CA LEU A 88 20.86 12.81 2.87
C LEU A 88 19.56 13.11 3.63
N GLN A 89 19.19 14.38 3.79
CA GLN A 89 17.93 14.76 4.41
C GLN A 89 16.73 14.19 3.65
N THR A 90 16.74 14.31 2.32
CA THR A 90 15.68 13.78 1.45
C THR A 90 15.58 12.25 1.54
N ALA A 91 16.73 11.55 1.54
CA ALA A 91 16.79 10.10 1.69
C ALA A 91 16.25 9.66 3.06
N ASN A 92 16.61 10.37 4.14
CA ASN A 92 16.09 10.09 5.48
C ASN A 92 14.57 10.26 5.57
N SER A 93 14.01 11.34 5.03
CA SER A 93 12.55 11.53 5.00
C SER A 93 11.83 10.43 4.22
N SER A 94 12.43 10.01 3.09
CA SER A 94 11.90 8.90 2.29
C SER A 94 11.94 7.58 3.05
N LEU A 95 13.02 7.31 3.78
CA LEU A 95 13.16 6.12 4.61
C LEU A 95 12.11 6.10 5.72
N THR A 96 11.94 7.20 6.46
CA THR A 96 10.92 7.32 7.51
C THR A 96 9.51 7.05 6.98
N THR A 97 9.19 7.59 5.80
CA THR A 97 7.89 7.36 5.14
C THR A 97 7.69 5.87 4.84
N ARG A 98 8.67 5.24 4.18
CA ARG A 98 8.62 3.80 3.85
C ARG A 98 8.53 2.91 5.10
N THR A 99 9.23 3.24 6.18
CA THR A 99 9.13 2.51 7.44
C THR A 99 7.72 2.59 8.03
N SER A 100 7.06 3.74 7.90
CA SER A 100 5.69 3.94 8.37
C SER A 100 4.70 3.12 7.52
N GLU A 101 4.84 3.17 6.20
CA GLU A 101 4.04 2.36 5.26
C GLU A 101 4.19 0.86 5.51
N LEU A 102 5.42 0.39 5.74
CA LEU A 102 5.69 -1.01 6.06
C LEU A 102 5.01 -1.44 7.36
N THR A 103 5.05 -0.58 8.39
CA THR A 103 4.39 -0.84 9.68
C THR A 103 2.87 -0.94 9.50
N GLU A 104 2.27 -0.06 8.70
CA GLU A 104 0.84 -0.12 8.41
C GLU A 104 0.47 -1.38 7.61
N ALA A 105 1.26 -1.73 6.60
CA ALA A 105 1.06 -2.95 5.82
C ALA A 105 1.13 -4.20 6.71
N GLN A 106 2.09 -4.25 7.64
CA GLN A 106 2.22 -5.35 8.58
C GLN A 106 1.00 -5.48 9.49
N ARG A 107 0.46 -4.36 9.99
CA ARG A 107 -0.81 -4.37 10.76
C ARG A 107 -1.98 -4.90 9.94
N LYS A 108 -2.10 -4.50 8.67
CA LYS A 108 -3.14 -5.00 7.75
C LYS A 108 -3.01 -6.50 7.55
N VAL A 109 -1.81 -7.02 7.33
CA VAL A 109 -1.55 -8.46 7.18
C VAL A 109 -1.96 -9.22 8.44
N THR A 110 -1.58 -8.73 9.63
CA THR A 110 -2.00 -9.36 10.90
C THR A 110 -3.52 -9.39 11.03
N SER A 111 -4.20 -8.27 10.78
CA SER A 111 -5.66 -8.20 10.87
C SER A 111 -6.35 -9.14 9.87
N LEU A 112 -5.85 -9.22 8.63
CA LEU A 112 -6.37 -10.17 7.64
C LEU A 112 -6.14 -11.63 8.07
N GLY A 113 -4.99 -11.93 8.67
CA GLY A 113 -4.69 -13.24 9.23
C GLY A 113 -5.70 -13.66 10.32
N GLU A 114 -6.05 -12.74 11.21
CA GLU A 114 -7.08 -12.96 12.25
C GLU A 114 -8.47 -13.20 11.64
N GLN A 115 -8.85 -12.41 10.62
CA GLN A 115 -10.13 -12.59 9.90
C GLN A 115 -10.21 -13.96 9.23
N VAL A 116 -9.13 -14.39 8.56
CA VAL A 116 -9.06 -15.73 7.94
C VAL A 116 -9.18 -16.83 8.98
N GLY A 117 -8.53 -16.68 10.14
CA GLY A 117 -8.66 -17.63 11.26
C GLY A 117 -10.10 -17.73 11.78
N SER A 118 -10.78 -16.59 11.94
CA SER A 118 -12.19 -16.52 12.34
C SER A 118 -13.11 -17.21 11.33
N LEU A 119 -12.96 -16.89 10.03
CA LEU A 119 -13.76 -17.50 8.96
C LEU A 119 -13.54 -19.01 8.85
N THR A 120 -12.29 -19.46 9.01
CA THR A 120 -11.96 -20.90 9.03
C THR A 120 -12.67 -21.61 10.17
N THR A 121 -12.76 -20.98 11.34
CA THR A 121 -13.47 -21.53 12.50
C THR A 121 -14.98 -21.60 12.24
N GLN A 122 -15.58 -20.52 11.74
CA GLN A 122 -17.00 -20.48 11.37
C GLN A 122 -17.36 -21.53 10.31
N LEU A 123 -16.50 -21.72 9.31
CA LEU A 123 -16.68 -22.74 8.28
C LEU A 123 -16.64 -24.15 8.88
N GLY A 124 -15.71 -24.41 9.80
CA GLY A 124 -15.64 -25.68 10.52
C GLY A 124 -16.90 -25.96 11.34
N GLU A 125 -17.43 -24.95 12.04
CA GLU A 125 -18.68 -25.07 12.80
C GLU A 125 -19.90 -25.31 11.88
N ALA A 126 -19.99 -24.56 10.77
CA ALA A 126 -21.06 -24.74 9.79
C ALA A 126 -21.02 -26.14 9.17
N THR A 127 -19.83 -26.66 8.88
CA THR A 127 -19.64 -28.01 8.33
C THR A 127 -20.12 -29.07 9.32
N ARG A 128 -19.78 -28.97 10.61
CA ARG A 128 -20.27 -29.89 11.64
C ARG A 128 -21.79 -29.84 11.79
N LYS A 129 -22.37 -28.64 11.75
CA LYS A 129 -23.83 -28.46 11.79
C LYS A 129 -24.50 -29.13 10.58
N ALA A 130 -23.92 -28.97 9.39
CA ALA A 130 -24.44 -29.61 8.18
C ALA A 130 -24.39 -31.15 8.29
N GLN A 131 -23.29 -31.71 8.81
CA GLN A 131 -23.17 -33.15 9.06
C GLN A 131 -24.22 -33.65 10.06
N ALA A 132 -24.43 -32.95 11.17
CA ALA A 132 -25.46 -33.33 12.15
C ALA A 132 -26.87 -33.30 11.54
N VAL A 133 -27.19 -32.31 10.72
CA VAL A 133 -28.48 -32.26 10.00
C VAL A 133 -28.61 -33.41 9.01
N GLU A 134 -27.53 -33.78 8.31
CA GLU A 134 -27.54 -34.92 7.40
C GLU A 134 -27.80 -36.24 8.13
N GLU A 135 -27.17 -36.45 9.29
CA GLU A 135 -27.43 -37.60 10.17
C GLU A 135 -28.89 -37.62 10.65
N ASP A 136 -29.43 -36.48 11.09
CA ASP A 136 -30.84 -36.36 11.50
C ASP A 136 -31.80 -36.70 10.36
N VAL A 137 -31.50 -36.23 9.14
CA VAL A 137 -32.31 -36.53 7.94
C VAL A 137 -32.26 -38.02 7.62
N GLN A 138 -31.10 -38.67 7.73
CA GLN A 138 -30.98 -40.11 7.53
C GLN A 138 -31.73 -40.90 8.61
N ALA A 139 -31.63 -40.49 9.87
CA ALA A 139 -32.36 -41.11 10.97
C ALA A 139 -33.88 -40.98 10.78
N LEU A 140 -34.36 -39.81 10.33
CA LEU A 140 -35.77 -39.59 9.99
C LEU A 140 -36.23 -40.44 8.80
N ALA A 141 -35.38 -40.62 7.79
CA ALA A 141 -35.67 -41.47 6.64
C ALA A 141 -35.80 -42.94 7.06
N GLN A 142 -34.87 -43.45 7.86
CA GLN A 142 -34.92 -44.82 8.42
C GLN A 142 -36.13 -45.01 9.33
N TYR A 143 -36.44 -44.02 10.19
CA TYR A 143 -37.64 -44.06 11.01
C TYR A 143 -38.89 -44.19 10.14
N ARG A 144 -39.03 -43.36 9.09
CA ARG A 144 -40.15 -43.44 8.13
C ARG A 144 -40.21 -44.77 7.38
N GLU A 145 -39.09 -45.45 7.15
CA GLU A 145 -39.08 -46.78 6.53
C GLU A 145 -39.64 -47.84 7.49
N VAL A 146 -39.20 -47.83 8.75
CA VAL A 146 -39.61 -48.79 9.78
C VAL A 146 -41.06 -48.57 10.20
N VAL A 147 -41.43 -47.33 10.52
CA VAL A 147 -42.82 -47.01 10.90
C VAL A 147 -43.72 -46.82 9.69
N GLY A 148 -43.20 -46.78 8.46
CA GLY A 148 -44.00 -46.50 7.27
C GLY A 148 -44.56 -45.07 7.21
N PRO A 149 -45.29 -44.72 6.14
CA PRO A 149 -45.91 -43.41 6.03
C PRO A 149 -46.95 -43.22 7.14
N LEU A 150 -46.84 -42.10 7.85
CA LEU A 150 -47.87 -41.63 8.78
C LEU A 150 -49.18 -41.38 8.03
N LEU A 151 -50.30 -41.53 8.72
CA LEU A 151 -51.61 -41.21 8.14
C LEU A 151 -51.67 -39.72 7.76
N PRO A 152 -52.05 -39.36 6.53
CA PRO A 152 -52.20 -37.97 6.13
C PRO A 152 -53.39 -37.35 6.85
N THR A 153 -53.19 -36.12 7.29
CA THR A 153 -54.16 -35.33 8.05
C THR A 153 -55.17 -34.59 7.17
N THR A 154 -54.96 -34.56 5.85
CA THR A 154 -55.72 -33.70 4.93
C THR A 154 -57.12 -34.20 4.60
N GLU A 155 -57.34 -35.52 4.58
CA GLU A 155 -58.66 -36.12 4.25
C GLU A 155 -59.39 -36.72 5.46
N LEU A 156 -58.70 -36.86 6.60
CA LEU A 156 -59.27 -37.40 7.83
C LEU A 156 -59.75 -36.27 8.74
N GLN A 157 -60.93 -36.46 9.35
CA GLN A 157 -61.38 -35.54 10.39
C GLN A 157 -60.33 -35.49 11.53
N PRO A 158 -59.96 -34.30 12.04
CA PRO A 158 -58.90 -34.17 13.04
C PRO A 158 -59.09 -35.03 14.29
N ARG A 159 -60.36 -35.22 14.71
CA ARG A 159 -60.70 -36.04 15.88
C ARG A 159 -60.58 -37.53 15.61
N ALA A 160 -61.01 -38.00 14.44
CA ALA A 160 -60.83 -39.38 14.01
C ALA A 160 -59.35 -39.72 13.85
N HIS A 161 -58.56 -38.82 13.27
CA HIS A 161 -57.11 -38.95 13.17
C HIS A 161 -56.45 -39.06 14.55
N LYS A 162 -56.82 -38.17 15.49
CA LYS A 162 -56.34 -38.26 16.88
C LYS A 162 -56.73 -39.58 17.55
N SER A 163 -57.94 -40.08 17.31
CA SER A 163 -58.40 -41.35 17.85
C SER A 163 -57.59 -42.53 17.32
N LEU A 164 -57.35 -42.58 16.01
CA LEU A 164 -56.50 -43.60 15.37
C LEU A 164 -55.10 -43.61 15.97
N LEU A 165 -54.47 -42.44 16.13
CA LEU A 165 -53.15 -42.33 16.76
C LEU A 165 -53.18 -42.79 18.22
N THR A 166 -54.17 -42.35 19.00
CA THR A 166 -54.29 -42.70 20.43
C THR A 166 -54.42 -44.21 20.64
N HIS A 167 -55.02 -44.92 19.68
CA HIS A 167 -55.26 -46.37 19.74
C HIS A 167 -54.21 -47.19 18.96
N GLY A 168 -53.07 -46.59 18.61
CA GLY A 168 -51.93 -47.34 18.09
C GLY A 168 -51.81 -47.40 16.57
N TYR A 169 -52.73 -46.78 15.81
CA TYR A 169 -52.72 -46.79 14.35
C TYR A 169 -51.89 -45.64 13.80
N TYR A 170 -50.57 -45.70 14.02
CA TYR A 170 -49.64 -44.65 13.59
C TYR A 170 -49.30 -44.69 12.10
N THR A 171 -49.63 -45.78 11.42
CA THR A 171 -49.06 -46.11 10.11
C THR A 171 -50.14 -46.65 9.18
N VAL A 172 -49.95 -46.42 7.88
CA VAL A 172 -50.85 -46.98 6.85
C VAL A 172 -50.96 -48.50 6.97
N LYS A 173 -49.86 -49.22 7.20
CA LYS A 173 -49.85 -50.69 7.33
C LYS A 173 -50.73 -51.17 8.48
N LEU A 174 -50.69 -50.48 9.63
CA LEU A 174 -51.52 -50.84 10.79
C LEU A 174 -53.01 -50.63 10.51
N VAL A 175 -53.37 -49.58 9.78
CA VAL A 175 -54.76 -49.36 9.34
C VAL A 175 -55.20 -50.38 8.30
N GLN A 176 -54.33 -50.74 7.35
CA GLN A 176 -54.60 -51.76 6.35
C GLN A 176 -54.79 -53.16 6.96
N ALA A 177 -54.08 -53.46 8.04
CA ALA A 177 -54.18 -54.72 8.77
C ALA A 177 -55.37 -54.77 9.77
N ALA A 178 -55.95 -53.62 10.12
CA ALA A 178 -57.12 -53.55 10.98
C ALA A 178 -58.37 -54.00 10.21
N THR A 179 -59.31 -54.68 10.87
CA THR A 179 -60.64 -54.93 10.29
C THR A 179 -61.51 -53.69 10.39
N ASP A 180 -62.53 -53.58 9.52
CA ASP A 180 -63.48 -52.46 9.57
C ASP A 180 -64.18 -52.36 10.93
N GLU A 181 -64.50 -53.50 11.53
CA GLU A 181 -65.08 -53.59 12.87
C GLU A 181 -64.15 -53.01 13.95
N LYS A 182 -62.85 -53.31 13.88
CA LYS A 182 -61.85 -52.77 14.82
C LYS A 182 -61.68 -51.26 14.65
N LEU A 183 -61.77 -50.75 13.43
CA LEU A 183 -61.70 -49.30 13.18
C LEU A 183 -62.96 -48.58 13.67
N LYS A 184 -64.15 -49.15 13.43
CA LYS A 184 -65.44 -48.58 13.89
C LYS A 184 -65.62 -48.61 15.40
N ALA A 185 -64.94 -49.54 16.08
CA ALA A 185 -64.94 -49.61 17.54
C ALA A 185 -64.19 -48.45 18.20
N LEU A 186 -63.41 -47.68 17.44
CA LEU A 186 -62.66 -46.54 17.96
C LEU A 186 -63.57 -45.32 18.15
N PRO A 187 -63.41 -44.56 19.23
CA PRO A 187 -64.15 -43.32 19.44
C PRO A 187 -63.98 -42.37 18.26
N GLU A 188 -65.06 -41.78 17.77
CA GLU A 188 -65.04 -40.79 16.68
C GLU A 188 -64.53 -41.30 15.32
N VAL A 189 -64.42 -42.63 15.14
CA VAL A 189 -64.15 -43.28 13.84
C VAL A 189 -65.45 -43.90 13.33
N GLY A 190 -66.29 -43.10 12.68
CA GLY A 190 -67.57 -43.55 12.11
C GLY A 190 -67.43 -44.21 10.74
N ASP A 191 -68.55 -44.69 10.18
CA ASP A 191 -68.61 -45.39 8.88
C ASP A 191 -67.99 -44.58 7.74
N THR A 192 -68.26 -43.28 7.68
CA THR A 192 -67.71 -42.36 6.67
C THR A 192 -66.19 -42.23 6.76
N THR A 193 -65.64 -42.31 7.98
CA THR A 193 -64.20 -42.28 8.21
C THR A 193 -63.57 -43.58 7.74
N VAL A 194 -64.18 -44.73 8.05
CA VAL A 194 -63.69 -46.04 7.60
C VAL A 194 -63.75 -46.15 6.07
N GLU A 195 -64.81 -45.66 5.43
CA GLU A 195 -64.91 -45.60 3.97
C GLU A 195 -63.79 -44.73 3.36
N THR A 196 -63.52 -43.57 3.95
CA THR A 196 -62.41 -42.70 3.55
C THR A 196 -61.05 -43.40 3.74
N LEU A 197 -60.86 -44.08 4.88
CA LEU A 197 -59.64 -44.86 5.14
C LEU A 197 -59.47 -46.00 4.15
N ARG A 198 -60.54 -46.71 3.75
CA ARG A 198 -60.46 -47.80 2.78
C ARG A 198 -60.27 -47.34 1.35
N ARG A 199 -60.81 -46.18 1.00
CA ARG A 199 -60.54 -45.52 -0.29
C ARG A 199 -59.06 -45.12 -0.40
N LEU A 200 -58.48 -44.60 0.67
CA LEU A 200 -57.09 -44.16 0.69
C LEU A 200 -56.11 -45.32 0.91
N TYR A 201 -56.50 -46.30 1.72
CA TYR A 201 -55.70 -47.43 2.19
C TYR A 201 -56.52 -48.72 2.15
N PRO A 202 -56.59 -49.40 0.99
CA PRO A 202 -57.29 -50.67 0.85
C PRO A 202 -56.75 -51.69 1.86
N ALA A 203 -57.64 -52.50 2.45
CA ALA A 203 -57.25 -53.55 3.38
C ALA A 203 -56.25 -54.52 2.71
N GLN A 204 -55.22 -54.93 3.43
CA GLN A 204 -54.36 -56.02 2.96
C GLN A 204 -55.13 -57.33 3.20
N GLY A 205 -55.38 -58.07 2.11
CA GLY A 205 -55.99 -59.40 2.15
C GLY A 205 -55.08 -60.45 2.75
#